data_AF-A0A963C235-F1
#
_entry.id   AF-A0A963C235-F1
#
_cell.length_a   1.000
_cell.length_b   1.000
_cell.length_c   1.000
_cell.angle_alpha   90.00
_cell.angle_beta   90.00
_cell.angle_gamma   90.00
#
_symmetry.space_group_name_H-M   'P 1'
#
loop_
_entity.id
_entity.type
_entity.pdbx_description
1 polymer ?
#
loop_
_entity_poly.entity_id
_entity_poly.type
_entity_poly.pdbx_seq_one_letter_code
_entity_poly.pdbx_strand_id
1 'polypeptide(L)'
;MRRQRGFVLPLLLAVLFTGVLLFGIDATDLRQDLDRARVEQTRRTLAEVRQALIAYSMTYDVTHASNPRVGLMPCPDMDNDGVADLSCGAATDFAIGRLPYHTIGVPRLLDGDGECLWYAVAANTKAAGGGGATPMNWDAAGQFKLTNHAGAPQTDPGNPHDMAIAVLIAPGRPLAGQQRTAGSGICNGADPASAAIAAFVEANNLSPTAPPDVFHEGHTLDGNNNDALVLIRRDDVFQPLRRSQHFKSFIDSLLAAEALHLAGLPAVPTPVLGSSAAYEWGTLPDAATLGLTADTAAYVTHNDWREMFRYARCVGATPCLAVNGAACAGLIVFAGDRVPGVVRDGPALDKYFEEPTLTALTTMSTVFFGATEWSAVAPTTDLVACIP
;
A
#
# COMPACT_ATOMS: atom_id res chain seq x y z
N MET A 1 -23.17 25.30 -87.47
CA MET A 1 -22.94 26.16 -86.30
C MET A 1 -22.75 25.27 -85.07
N ARG A 2 -21.61 25.36 -84.37
CA ARG A 2 -21.20 24.43 -83.30
C ARG A 2 -21.96 24.71 -82.00
N ARG A 3 -22.52 23.67 -81.37
CA ARG A 3 -23.12 23.70 -80.03
C ARG A 3 -22.03 23.83 -78.96
N GLN A 4 -22.09 24.86 -78.13
CA GLN A 4 -21.26 24.99 -76.93
C GLN A 4 -21.69 23.93 -75.91
N ARG A 5 -20.74 23.11 -75.46
CA ARG A 5 -20.91 22.09 -74.42
C ARG A 5 -20.64 22.73 -73.06
N GLY A 6 -21.69 22.98 -72.27
CA GLY A 6 -21.61 23.51 -70.91
C GLY A 6 -21.17 22.46 -69.88
N PHE A 7 -19.90 22.06 -69.89
CA PHE A 7 -19.33 21.12 -68.90
C PHE A 7 -18.67 21.79 -67.69
N VAL A 8 -18.54 23.13 -67.69
CA VAL A 8 -17.81 23.84 -66.62
C VAL A 8 -18.59 23.85 -65.31
N LEU A 9 -19.90 24.15 -65.34
CA LEU A 9 -20.73 24.25 -64.14
C LEU A 9 -20.87 22.93 -63.35
N PRO A 10 -21.17 21.76 -63.96
CA PRO A 10 -21.29 20.51 -63.21
C PRO A 10 -19.93 20.06 -62.64
N LEU A 11 -18.82 20.35 -63.34
CA LEU A 11 -17.47 20.04 -62.84
C LEU A 11 -17.11 20.92 -61.63
N LEU A 12 -17.44 22.21 -61.68
CA LEU A 12 -17.19 23.15 -60.60
C LEU A 12 -18.05 22.82 -59.37
N LEU A 13 -19.31 22.41 -59.57
CA LEU A 13 -20.20 21.91 -58.52
C LEU A 13 -19.70 20.59 -57.93
N ALA A 14 -19.19 19.66 -58.75
CA ALA A 14 -18.61 18.42 -58.25
C ALA A 14 -17.37 18.70 -57.39
N VAL A 15 -16.48 19.59 -57.82
CA VAL A 15 -15.29 19.99 -57.04
C VAL A 15 -15.70 20.69 -55.74
N LEU A 16 -16.72 21.56 -55.77
CA LEU A 16 -17.28 22.18 -54.56
C LEU A 16 -17.89 21.15 -53.60
N PHE A 17 -18.67 20.19 -54.11
CA PHE A 17 -19.25 19.12 -53.28
C PHE A 17 -18.17 18.23 -52.68
N THR A 18 -17.14 17.88 -53.45
CA THR A 18 -16.02 17.06 -52.95
C THR A 18 -15.19 17.83 -51.93
N GLY A 19 -15.00 19.14 -52.13
CA GLY A 19 -14.35 20.03 -51.18
C GLY A 19 -15.12 20.13 -49.86
N VAL A 20 -16.44 20.35 -49.91
CA VAL A 20 -17.29 20.44 -48.71
C VAL A 20 -17.34 19.11 -47.95
N LEU A 21 -17.35 17.97 -48.64
CA LEU A 21 -17.30 16.63 -48.01
C LEU A 21 -15.96 16.34 -47.31
N LEU A 22 -14.84 16.86 -47.83
CA LEU A 22 -13.52 16.70 -47.22
C LEU A 22 -13.24 17.71 -46.10
N PHE A 23 -13.95 18.85 -46.08
CA PHE A 23 -13.88 19.85 -45.01
C PHE A 23 -14.72 19.50 -43.76
N GLY A 24 -15.47 18.38 -43.79
CA GLY A 24 -16.30 17.92 -42.68
C GLY A 24 -15.57 17.08 -41.61
N ILE A 25 -14.25 16.89 -41.72
CA ILE A 25 -13.45 16.35 -40.60
C ILE A 25 -13.26 17.52 -39.63
N ASP A 26 -14.13 17.61 -38.63
CA ASP A 26 -14.02 18.66 -37.64
C ASP A 26 -12.72 18.46 -36.86
N ALA A 27 -11.81 19.42 -36.95
CA ALA A 27 -10.52 19.35 -36.27
C ALA A 27 -10.69 19.26 -34.74
N THR A 28 -11.87 19.61 -34.22
CA THR A 28 -12.26 19.41 -32.83
C THR A 28 -12.46 17.94 -32.49
N ASP A 29 -13.12 17.17 -33.36
CA ASP A 29 -13.45 15.77 -33.10
C ASP A 29 -12.17 14.92 -33.06
N LEU A 30 -11.25 15.15 -34.00
CA LEU A 30 -9.95 14.49 -34.01
C LEU A 30 -9.13 14.80 -32.74
N ARG A 31 -9.14 16.05 -32.27
CA ARG A 31 -8.42 16.43 -31.04
C ARG A 31 -9.02 15.74 -29.82
N GLN A 32 -10.35 15.72 -29.71
CA GLN A 32 -11.04 15.03 -28.62
C GLN A 32 -10.76 13.53 -28.63
N ASP A 33 -10.73 12.90 -29.80
CA ASP A 33 -10.43 11.47 -29.91
C ASP A 33 -8.98 11.15 -29.54
N LEU A 34 -8.02 11.99 -29.93
CA LEU A 34 -6.64 11.87 -29.51
C LEU A 34 -6.49 12.05 -28.00
N ASP A 35 -7.12 13.08 -27.41
CA ASP A 35 -7.07 13.30 -25.97
C ASP A 35 -7.66 12.11 -25.20
N ARG A 36 -8.82 11.58 -25.64
CA ARG A 36 -9.41 10.35 -25.08
C ARG A 36 -8.47 9.16 -25.16
N ALA A 37 -7.80 8.96 -26.29
CA ALA A 37 -6.85 7.86 -26.47
C ALA A 37 -5.68 7.98 -25.49
N ARG A 38 -5.18 9.19 -25.25
CA ARG A 38 -4.10 9.45 -24.27
C ARG A 38 -4.56 9.18 -22.85
N VAL A 39 -5.74 9.68 -22.45
CA VAL A 39 -6.30 9.41 -21.11
C VAL A 39 -6.45 7.91 -20.87
N GLU A 40 -6.98 7.17 -21.85
CA GLU A 40 -7.15 5.73 -21.73
C GLU A 40 -5.79 5.00 -21.67
N GLN A 41 -4.80 5.44 -22.43
CA GLN A 41 -3.44 4.90 -22.35
C GLN A 41 -2.82 5.15 -20.97
N THR A 42 -2.89 6.37 -20.44
CA THR A 42 -2.42 6.71 -19.09
C THR A 42 -3.09 5.82 -18.04
N ARG A 43 -4.41 5.65 -18.12
CA ARG A 43 -5.17 4.80 -17.18
C ARG A 43 -4.74 3.34 -17.22
N ARG A 44 -4.49 2.79 -18.42
CA ARG A 44 -3.98 1.42 -18.59
C ARG A 44 -2.58 1.26 -18.03
N THR A 45 -1.68 2.18 -18.39
CA THR A 45 -0.30 2.20 -17.89
C THR A 45 -0.27 2.27 -16.36
N LEU A 46 -1.01 3.21 -15.74
CA LEU A 46 -1.07 3.31 -14.28
C LEU A 46 -1.65 2.05 -13.62
N ALA A 47 -2.68 1.44 -14.22
CA ALA A 47 -3.25 0.20 -13.70
C ALA A 47 -2.26 -0.97 -13.75
N GLU A 48 -1.51 -1.12 -14.84
CA GLU A 48 -0.48 -2.16 -14.99
C GLU A 48 0.64 -2.00 -13.95
N VAL A 49 1.17 -0.78 -13.82
CA VAL A 49 2.22 -0.46 -12.85
C VAL A 49 1.74 -0.65 -11.41
N ARG A 50 0.49 -0.27 -11.11
CA ARG A 50 -0.10 -0.49 -9.78
C ARG A 50 -0.10 -1.97 -9.41
N GLN A 51 -0.49 -2.85 -10.34
CA GLN A 51 -0.50 -4.29 -10.11
C GLN A 51 0.92 -4.83 -9.92
N ALA A 52 1.90 -4.34 -10.68
CA ALA A 52 3.30 -4.74 -10.53
C ALA A 52 3.88 -4.35 -9.17
N LEU A 53 3.59 -3.14 -8.67
CA LEU A 53 4.00 -2.71 -7.32
C LEU A 53 3.34 -3.56 -6.23
N ILE A 54 2.05 -3.85 -6.35
CA ILE A 54 1.35 -4.75 -5.42
C ILE A 54 2.01 -6.14 -5.44
N ALA A 55 2.27 -6.69 -6.62
CA ALA A 55 2.92 -8.00 -6.77
C ALA A 55 4.33 -8.04 -6.16
N TYR A 56 5.14 -6.99 -6.35
CA TYR A 56 6.43 -6.85 -5.68
C TYR A 56 6.25 -6.94 -4.16
N SER A 57 5.35 -6.14 -3.58
CA SER A 57 5.10 -6.11 -2.15
C SER A 57 4.58 -7.42 -1.58
N MET A 58 3.82 -8.19 -2.36
CA MET A 58 3.33 -9.51 -1.97
C MET A 58 4.43 -10.58 -1.88
N THR A 59 5.57 -10.36 -2.53
CA THR A 59 6.67 -11.33 -2.59
C THR A 59 7.91 -10.88 -1.82
N TYR A 60 7.87 -9.69 -1.21
CA TYR A 60 9.04 -9.09 -0.59
C TYR A 60 9.64 -9.97 0.50
N ASP A 61 8.79 -10.54 1.36
CA ASP A 61 9.20 -11.37 2.49
C ASP A 61 9.91 -12.66 2.05
N VAL A 62 9.50 -13.23 0.92
CA VAL A 62 10.13 -14.44 0.35
C VAL A 62 11.38 -14.13 -0.45
N THR A 63 11.48 -12.96 -1.08
CA THR A 63 12.68 -12.55 -1.85
C THR A 63 13.76 -11.90 -0.97
N HIS A 64 13.43 -11.47 0.25
CA HIS A 64 14.34 -10.81 1.19
C HIS A 64 14.34 -11.52 2.56
N ALA A 65 14.83 -12.75 2.59
CA ALA A 65 14.80 -13.60 3.78
C ALA A 65 15.50 -13.00 5.04
N SER A 66 16.45 -12.07 4.86
CA SER A 66 17.10 -11.36 5.98
C SER A 66 16.26 -10.23 6.56
N ASN A 67 15.18 -9.82 5.88
CA ASN A 67 14.21 -8.83 6.34
C ASN A 67 12.81 -9.22 5.85
N PRO A 68 12.20 -10.30 6.39
CA PRO A 68 10.99 -10.91 5.83
C PRO A 68 9.71 -10.13 6.21
N ARG A 69 9.74 -8.80 6.09
CA ARG A 69 8.59 -7.93 6.33
C ARG A 69 7.61 -8.07 5.18
N VAL A 70 6.35 -8.37 5.50
CA VAL A 70 5.29 -8.51 4.51
C VAL A 70 4.80 -7.13 4.09
N GLY A 71 4.71 -6.87 2.78
CA GLY A 71 4.06 -5.66 2.25
C GLY A 71 4.94 -4.42 2.22
N LEU A 72 6.27 -4.56 2.20
CA LEU A 72 7.17 -3.45 1.85
C LEU A 72 7.11 -3.12 0.36
N MET A 73 7.31 -1.85 0.01
CA MET A 73 7.31 -1.37 -1.37
C MET A 73 8.73 -0.93 -1.76
N PRO A 74 9.12 -1.00 -3.04
CA PRO A 74 10.46 -0.61 -3.44
C PRO A 74 10.68 0.89 -3.23
N CYS A 75 11.93 1.29 -3.04
CA CYS A 75 12.30 2.69 -3.20
C CYS A 75 12.07 3.15 -4.65
N PRO A 76 11.79 4.44 -4.89
CA PRO A 76 11.79 4.99 -6.24
C PRO A 76 13.17 4.89 -6.90
N ASP A 77 13.19 5.01 -8.22
CA ASP A 77 14.40 5.23 -9.00
C ASP A 77 14.79 6.71 -8.90
N MET A 78 15.94 7.00 -8.28
CA MET A 78 16.45 8.35 -8.05
C MET A 78 17.52 8.76 -9.06
N ASP A 79 18.09 7.85 -9.83
CA ASP A 79 19.22 8.11 -10.74
C ASP A 79 18.94 7.78 -12.22
N ASN A 80 17.68 7.44 -12.54
CA ASN A 80 17.12 7.26 -13.88
C ASN A 80 17.65 6.01 -14.61
N ASP A 81 18.03 4.97 -13.86
CA ASP A 81 18.45 3.68 -14.39
C ASP A 81 17.31 2.63 -14.43
N GLY A 82 16.15 2.95 -13.85
CA GLY A 82 14.97 2.07 -13.76
C GLY A 82 15.00 1.09 -12.60
N VAL A 83 16.01 1.11 -11.74
CA VAL A 83 16.19 0.25 -10.57
C VAL A 83 15.83 1.02 -9.31
N ALA A 84 15.19 0.33 -8.36
CA ALA A 84 14.93 0.88 -7.04
C ALA A 84 16.24 1.10 -6.29
N ASP A 85 16.48 2.32 -5.82
CA ASP A 85 17.64 2.62 -4.99
C ASP A 85 17.60 1.85 -3.67
N LEU A 86 18.76 1.42 -3.19
CA LEU A 86 18.87 0.77 -1.87
C LEU A 86 18.51 1.72 -0.71
N SER A 87 18.63 3.03 -0.92
CA SER A 87 18.27 4.05 0.06
C SER A 87 17.69 5.26 -0.64
N CYS A 88 16.46 5.62 -0.28
CA CYS A 88 15.72 6.74 -0.85
C CYS A 88 15.31 7.75 0.24
N GLY A 89 16.28 8.24 1.01
CA GLY A 89 16.09 9.25 2.07
C GLY A 89 15.90 8.67 3.47
N ALA A 90 15.65 9.55 4.46
CA ALA A 90 15.56 9.17 5.87
C ALA A 90 14.38 8.22 6.16
N ALA A 91 14.47 7.41 7.22
CA ALA A 91 13.44 6.43 7.56
C ALA A 91 12.07 7.04 7.94
N THR A 92 12.06 8.31 8.36
CA THR A 92 10.84 9.06 8.74
C THR A 92 10.17 9.75 7.57
N ASP A 93 10.88 9.91 6.46
CA ASP A 93 10.45 10.75 5.35
C ASP A 93 9.94 9.86 4.23
N PHE A 94 8.88 10.29 3.56
CA PHE A 94 8.47 9.60 2.34
C PHE A 94 9.54 9.79 1.25
N ALA A 95 9.51 8.95 0.23
CA ALA A 95 10.38 9.09 -0.93
C ALA A 95 9.55 9.31 -2.18
N ILE A 96 10.05 10.13 -3.10
CA ILE A 96 9.46 10.31 -4.43
C ILE A 96 10.58 10.39 -5.46
N GLY A 97 10.39 9.67 -6.55
CA GLY A 97 11.31 9.63 -7.69
C GLY A 97 10.61 9.03 -8.90
N ARG A 98 11.40 8.54 -9.85
CA ARG A 98 10.89 7.85 -11.04
C ARG A 98 10.44 6.45 -10.67
N LEU A 99 9.62 5.85 -11.53
CA LEU A 99 9.20 4.47 -11.37
C LEU A 99 10.40 3.50 -11.55
N PRO A 100 10.68 2.60 -10.58
CA PRO A 100 11.73 1.59 -10.70
C PRO A 100 11.26 0.39 -11.54
N TYR A 101 11.02 0.61 -12.84
CA TYR A 101 10.37 -0.36 -13.73
C TYR A 101 11.15 -1.69 -13.87
N HIS A 102 12.48 -1.68 -13.82
CA HIS A 102 13.28 -2.91 -13.80
C HIS A 102 13.06 -3.71 -12.52
N THR A 103 13.01 -3.06 -11.36
CA THR A 103 12.82 -3.73 -10.07
C THR A 103 11.46 -4.39 -9.95
N ILE A 104 10.40 -3.77 -10.47
CA ILE A 104 9.04 -4.33 -10.43
C ILE A 104 8.72 -5.23 -11.63
N GLY A 105 9.70 -5.47 -12.52
CA GLY A 105 9.59 -6.45 -13.60
C GLY A 105 8.65 -6.06 -14.74
N VAL A 106 8.48 -4.77 -15.01
CA VAL A 106 7.66 -4.27 -16.13
C VAL A 106 8.55 -3.61 -17.19
N PRO A 107 8.14 -3.59 -18.48
CA PRO A 107 8.81 -2.73 -19.45
C PRO A 107 8.69 -1.27 -19.03
N ARG A 108 9.49 -0.40 -19.62
CA ARG A 108 9.32 1.04 -19.43
C ARG A 108 7.98 1.48 -20.03
N LEU A 109 6.98 1.64 -19.16
CA LEU A 109 5.66 2.13 -19.52
C LEU A 109 5.62 3.66 -19.41
N LEU A 110 5.11 4.31 -20.44
CA LEU A 110 4.93 5.76 -20.50
C LEU A 110 3.44 6.09 -20.37
N ASP A 111 3.15 7.31 -19.91
CA ASP A 111 1.79 7.83 -19.96
C ASP A 111 1.34 8.11 -21.40
N GLY A 112 0.07 8.53 -21.56
CA GLY A 112 -0.51 8.83 -22.86
C GLY A 112 0.15 10.01 -23.59
N ASP A 113 0.84 10.90 -22.90
CA ASP A 113 1.59 12.02 -23.49
C ASP A 113 3.07 11.69 -23.73
N GLY A 114 3.50 10.46 -23.41
CA GLY A 114 4.85 9.96 -23.68
C GLY A 114 5.86 10.25 -22.56
N GLU A 115 5.39 10.60 -21.37
CA GLU A 115 6.25 10.91 -20.22
C GLU A 115 6.44 9.69 -19.31
N CYS A 116 7.57 9.68 -18.60
CA CYS A 116 7.83 8.68 -17.58
C CYS A 116 6.97 8.91 -16.35
N LEU A 117 6.59 7.80 -15.70
CA LEU A 117 5.83 7.84 -14.45
C LEU A 117 6.72 8.19 -13.25
N TRP A 118 6.11 8.90 -12.31
CA TRP A 118 6.66 9.18 -10.99
C TRP A 118 5.97 8.31 -9.94
N TYR A 119 6.69 8.04 -8.86
CA TYR A 119 6.27 7.12 -7.81
C TYR A 119 6.70 7.68 -6.46
N ALA A 120 5.72 7.83 -5.57
CA ALA A 120 5.92 8.19 -4.18
C ALA A 120 5.60 6.99 -3.28
N VAL A 121 6.45 6.76 -2.28
CA VAL A 121 6.31 5.67 -1.30
C VAL A 121 6.41 6.21 0.12
N ALA A 122 5.50 5.76 0.97
CA ALA A 122 5.39 6.15 2.36
C ALA A 122 6.64 5.69 3.15
N ALA A 123 7.09 6.54 4.07
CA ALA A 123 8.25 6.33 4.93
C ALA A 123 8.20 4.99 5.67
N ASN A 124 7.04 4.65 6.21
CA ASN A 124 6.85 3.41 6.96
C ASN A 124 6.78 2.16 6.08
N THR A 125 6.70 2.29 4.74
CA THR A 125 6.52 1.16 3.80
C THR A 125 7.67 0.94 2.84
N LYS A 126 8.59 1.91 2.72
CA LYS A 126 9.68 1.84 1.75
C LYS A 126 10.77 0.85 2.20
N ALA A 127 11.23 0.06 1.24
CA ALA A 127 12.35 -0.86 1.40
C ALA A 127 13.71 -0.14 1.29
N ALA A 128 13.95 0.89 2.10
CA ALA A 128 15.26 1.56 2.21
C ALA A 128 16.15 0.82 3.22
N GLY A 129 17.49 0.88 3.11
CA GLY A 129 18.47 0.18 3.95
C GLY A 129 18.31 0.36 5.47
N GLY A 130 17.44 -0.45 6.08
CA GLY A 130 17.02 -0.38 7.49
C GLY A 130 15.57 0.08 7.70
N GLY A 131 14.70 0.04 6.69
CA GLY A 131 13.28 0.37 6.77
C GLY A 131 12.59 -0.46 7.84
N GLY A 132 12.25 0.17 8.96
CA GLY A 132 11.77 -0.58 10.11
C GLY A 132 11.61 0.17 11.43
N ALA A 133 11.50 1.50 11.43
CA ALA A 133 11.22 2.22 12.67
C ALA A 133 9.78 2.01 13.16
N THR A 134 8.86 1.60 12.27
CA THR A 134 7.46 1.34 12.58
C THR A 134 7.12 -0.13 12.34
N PRO A 135 6.33 -0.77 13.23
CA PRO A 135 5.80 -2.11 12.99
C PRO A 135 5.08 -2.22 11.64
N MET A 136 5.39 -3.28 10.88
CA MET A 136 4.82 -3.54 9.55
C MET A 136 3.88 -4.74 9.54
N ASN A 137 2.58 -4.48 9.55
CA ASN A 137 1.53 -5.49 9.40
C ASN A 137 0.37 -4.96 8.54
N TRP A 138 -0.71 -5.73 8.45
CA TRP A 138 -1.91 -5.37 7.66
C TRP A 138 -2.70 -4.15 8.15
N ASP A 139 -2.42 -3.67 9.36
CA ASP A 139 -3.01 -2.51 10.03
C ASP A 139 -1.97 -1.37 10.12
N ALA A 140 -0.83 -1.50 9.44
CA ALA A 140 0.12 -0.40 9.32
C ALA A 140 -0.52 0.75 8.55
N ALA A 141 -0.63 1.90 9.21
CA ALA A 141 -1.22 3.13 8.68
C ALA A 141 -0.62 3.56 7.34
N GLY A 142 -1.45 4.12 6.46
CA GLY A 142 -0.98 4.90 5.33
C GLY A 142 -0.46 6.27 5.76
N GLN A 143 0.14 6.99 4.81
CA GLN A 143 0.79 8.28 5.05
C GLN A 143 0.42 9.34 4.02
N PHE A 144 -0.29 8.97 2.95
CA PHE A 144 -0.69 9.89 1.90
C PHE A 144 -2.19 10.07 1.85
N LYS A 145 -2.61 11.32 1.77
CA LYS A 145 -3.99 11.73 1.47
C LYS A 145 -4.11 12.06 0.00
N LEU A 146 -5.29 11.91 -0.56
CA LEU A 146 -5.59 12.33 -1.93
C LEU A 146 -6.86 13.17 -1.97
N THR A 147 -6.83 14.23 -2.77
CA THR A 147 -8.00 14.95 -3.23
C THR A 147 -8.07 14.84 -4.74
N ASN A 148 -9.26 14.57 -5.28
CA ASN A 148 -9.43 14.51 -6.72
C ASN A 148 -9.45 15.94 -7.33
N HIS A 149 -9.48 16.04 -8.65
CA HIS A 149 -9.53 17.32 -9.36
C HIS A 149 -10.74 18.21 -9.02
N ALA A 150 -11.83 17.61 -8.51
CA ALA A 150 -13.00 18.34 -8.04
C ALA A 150 -12.88 18.83 -6.58
N GLY A 151 -11.74 18.58 -5.93
CA GLY A 151 -11.47 18.92 -4.53
C GLY A 151 -12.08 17.94 -3.52
N ALA A 152 -12.62 16.80 -3.96
CA ALA A 152 -13.22 15.81 -3.07
C ALA A 152 -12.14 14.87 -2.51
N PRO A 153 -12.08 14.66 -1.17
CA PRO A 153 -11.14 13.72 -0.57
C PRO A 153 -11.41 12.29 -1.07
N GLN A 154 -10.34 11.60 -1.47
CA GLN A 154 -10.34 10.18 -1.86
C GLN A 154 -9.77 9.27 -0.77
N THR A 155 -9.38 9.86 0.36
CA THR A 155 -8.92 9.18 1.57
C THR A 155 -9.57 9.85 2.77
N ASP A 156 -10.03 9.09 3.75
CA ASP A 156 -10.53 9.61 5.02
C ASP A 156 -9.36 10.08 5.91
N PRO A 157 -9.22 11.41 6.14
CA PRO A 157 -8.13 11.93 6.95
C PRO A 157 -8.25 11.57 8.45
N GLY A 158 -9.43 11.13 8.92
CA GLY A 158 -9.64 10.64 10.28
C GLY A 158 -9.33 9.15 10.45
N ASN A 159 -9.15 8.42 9.34
CA ASN A 159 -8.85 7.00 9.36
C ASN A 159 -7.44 6.73 8.78
N PRO A 160 -6.43 6.50 9.63
CA PRO A 160 -5.06 6.27 9.16
C PRO A 160 -4.93 5.04 8.25
N HIS A 161 -5.89 4.10 8.32
CA HIS A 161 -5.91 2.90 7.51
C HIS A 161 -6.45 3.11 6.09
N ASP A 162 -7.19 4.20 5.85
CA ASP A 162 -7.69 4.56 4.52
C ASP A 162 -6.70 5.42 3.72
N MET A 163 -5.67 5.96 4.40
CA MET A 163 -4.57 6.67 3.76
C MET A 163 -3.75 5.71 2.87
N ALA A 164 -3.18 6.26 1.80
CA ALA A 164 -2.36 5.50 0.87
C ALA A 164 -0.93 5.34 1.39
N ILE A 165 -0.30 4.23 0.97
CA ILE A 165 1.10 3.89 1.23
C ILE A 165 1.99 4.18 0.02
N ALA A 166 1.40 4.32 -1.16
CA ALA A 166 2.09 4.80 -2.35
C ALA A 166 1.15 5.56 -3.29
N VAL A 167 1.74 6.43 -4.09
CA VAL A 167 1.06 7.18 -5.15
C VAL A 167 1.85 7.03 -6.44
N LEU A 168 1.16 6.58 -7.49
CA LEU A 168 1.65 6.64 -8.86
C LEU A 168 1.15 7.92 -9.51
N ILE A 169 2.04 8.57 -10.25
CA ILE A 169 1.81 9.89 -10.82
C ILE A 169 2.19 9.83 -12.30
N ALA A 170 1.23 10.13 -13.18
CA ALA A 170 1.47 10.38 -14.58
C ALA A 170 1.44 11.90 -14.83
N PRO A 171 2.57 12.52 -15.20
CA PRO A 171 2.71 13.97 -15.25
C PRO A 171 2.04 14.62 -16.47
N GLY A 172 1.54 13.83 -17.42
CA GLY A 172 0.87 14.30 -18.62
C GLY A 172 1.77 15.20 -19.47
N ARG A 173 1.19 15.90 -20.46
CA ARG A 173 1.93 16.88 -21.27
C ARG A 173 2.55 18.01 -20.44
N PRO A 174 3.68 18.61 -20.87
CA PRO A 174 4.23 19.79 -20.21
C PRO A 174 3.25 20.96 -20.20
N LEU A 175 3.09 21.62 -19.05
CA LEU A 175 2.31 22.84 -18.91
C LEU A 175 3.09 24.08 -19.37
N ALA A 176 2.37 25.20 -19.56
CA ALA A 176 2.97 26.45 -19.99
C ALA A 176 4.06 26.93 -19.00
N GLY A 177 5.28 27.09 -19.49
CA GLY A 177 6.42 27.52 -18.68
C GLY A 177 7.23 26.39 -18.03
N GLN A 178 6.74 25.14 -18.07
CA GLN A 178 7.55 23.99 -17.65
C GLN A 178 8.65 23.68 -18.67
N GLN A 179 9.85 23.43 -18.17
CA GLN A 179 11.02 23.04 -18.95
C GLN A 179 11.47 21.66 -18.50
N ARG A 180 11.00 20.63 -19.19
CA ARG A 180 11.38 19.24 -18.97
C ARG A 180 12.60 18.93 -19.85
N THR A 181 13.76 19.41 -19.44
CA THR A 181 15.02 19.28 -20.20
C THR A 181 15.33 17.81 -20.50
N ALA A 182 15.84 17.52 -21.70
CA ALA A 182 16.37 16.18 -21.98
C ALA A 182 17.47 15.83 -20.96
N GLY A 183 17.26 14.74 -20.24
CA GLY A 183 18.18 14.26 -19.20
C GLY A 183 19.33 13.44 -19.77
N SER A 184 20.29 13.06 -18.92
CA SER A 184 21.34 12.09 -19.25
C SER A 184 20.83 10.65 -19.33
N GLY A 185 19.74 10.34 -18.63
CA GLY A 185 19.12 9.02 -18.60
C GLY A 185 17.98 8.85 -19.59
N ILE A 186 17.19 7.80 -19.37
CA ILE A 186 16.13 7.37 -20.29
C ILE A 186 14.91 8.28 -20.22
N CYS A 187 14.60 8.82 -19.03
CA CYS A 187 13.51 9.76 -18.83
C CYS A 187 14.00 11.22 -18.86
N ASN A 188 13.16 12.12 -19.37
CA ASN A 188 13.44 13.56 -19.36
C ASN A 188 13.53 14.10 -17.91
N GLY A 189 14.29 15.17 -17.71
CA GLY A 189 14.54 15.80 -16.41
C GLY A 189 15.99 15.62 -15.93
N ALA A 190 16.42 16.48 -15.00
CA ALA A 190 17.72 16.37 -14.37
C ALA A 190 17.78 15.19 -13.37
N ASP A 191 18.98 14.67 -13.16
CA ASP A 191 19.29 13.69 -12.13
C ASP A 191 20.10 14.37 -11.00
N PRO A 192 19.92 13.99 -9.71
CA PRO A 192 18.97 12.98 -9.22
C PRO A 192 17.51 13.43 -9.39
N ALA A 193 16.57 12.48 -9.37
CA ALA A 193 15.15 12.71 -9.61
C ALA A 193 14.56 13.87 -8.78
N SER A 194 15.08 14.10 -7.57
CA SER A 194 14.68 15.21 -6.69
C SER A 194 14.87 16.60 -7.31
N ALA A 195 15.83 16.76 -8.24
CA ALA A 195 16.06 18.02 -8.96
C ALA A 195 15.01 18.27 -10.06
N ALA A 196 14.28 17.23 -10.49
CA ALA A 196 13.32 17.31 -11.58
C ALA A 196 11.85 17.33 -11.13
N ILE A 197 11.51 16.90 -9.91
CA ILE A 197 10.12 16.77 -9.42
C ILE A 197 9.27 18.00 -9.74
N ALA A 198 9.75 19.20 -9.41
CA ALA A 198 8.99 20.45 -9.57
C ALA A 198 8.66 20.81 -11.04
N ALA A 199 9.34 20.20 -12.02
CA ALA A 199 9.07 20.41 -13.44
C ALA A 199 8.05 19.40 -14.02
N PHE A 200 7.68 18.38 -13.27
CA PHE A 200 6.82 17.28 -13.72
C PHE A 200 5.59 17.04 -12.84
N VAL A 201 5.69 17.21 -11.53
CA VAL A 201 4.60 16.92 -10.59
C VAL A 201 4.05 18.25 -10.08
N GLU A 202 2.82 18.55 -10.45
CA GLU A 202 2.14 19.79 -10.16
C GLU A 202 1.39 19.76 -8.82
N ALA A 203 0.98 20.95 -8.34
CA ALA A 203 0.07 21.20 -7.22
C ALA A 203 0.39 20.55 -5.85
N ASN A 204 1.52 19.85 -5.73
CA ASN A 204 1.79 19.01 -4.58
C ASN A 204 2.93 19.54 -3.69
N ASN A 205 3.65 20.61 -4.09
CA ASN A 205 4.80 21.19 -3.37
C ASN A 205 5.71 20.11 -2.72
N LEU A 206 5.92 19.00 -3.44
CA LEU A 206 6.44 17.78 -2.85
C LEU A 206 7.90 17.98 -2.45
N SER A 207 8.13 17.99 -1.15
CA SER A 207 9.45 17.85 -0.57
C SER A 207 9.45 16.59 0.28
N PRO A 208 10.33 15.60 0.02
CA PRO A 208 10.48 14.39 0.82
C PRO A 208 10.71 14.76 2.29
N THR A 209 9.65 14.75 3.10
CA THR A 209 9.65 15.15 4.50
C THR A 209 8.77 14.19 5.30
N ALA A 210 8.63 14.41 6.60
CA ALA A 210 7.78 13.58 7.44
C ALA A 210 6.30 13.74 7.03
N PRO A 211 5.57 12.64 6.77
CA PRO A 211 4.15 12.64 6.40
C PRO A 211 3.24 13.09 7.56
N PRO A 212 1.94 13.39 7.32
CA PRO A 212 1.20 13.13 6.09
C PRO A 212 1.30 14.22 5.03
N ASP A 213 1.35 13.80 3.77
CA ASP A 213 1.23 14.69 2.61
C ASP A 213 -0.11 14.53 1.91
N VAL A 214 -0.53 15.61 1.24
CA VAL A 214 -1.75 15.65 0.44
C VAL A 214 -1.36 15.70 -1.03
N PHE A 215 -1.81 14.70 -1.76
CA PHE A 215 -1.76 14.69 -3.22
C PHE A 215 -3.05 15.28 -3.80
N HIS A 216 -2.90 16.05 -4.87
CA HIS A 216 -3.95 16.71 -5.60
C HIS A 216 -3.96 16.18 -7.03
N GLU A 217 -4.98 15.40 -7.37
CA GLU A 217 -5.17 14.91 -8.73
C GLU A 217 -5.54 16.08 -9.65
N GLY A 218 -4.88 16.13 -10.80
CA GLY A 218 -5.15 17.07 -11.87
C GLY A 218 -6.29 16.63 -12.79
N HIS A 219 -6.60 17.49 -13.75
CA HIS A 219 -7.45 17.16 -14.87
C HIS A 219 -6.64 17.27 -16.16
N THR A 220 -6.75 16.29 -17.04
CA THR A 220 -5.87 16.12 -18.22
C THR A 220 -5.77 17.33 -19.16
N LEU A 221 -6.78 18.21 -19.15
CA LEU A 221 -6.83 19.43 -19.95
C LEU A 221 -6.61 20.72 -19.15
N ASP A 222 -6.39 20.62 -17.84
CA ASP A 222 -6.10 21.78 -17.00
C ASP A 222 -4.73 22.38 -17.37
N GLY A 223 -4.61 23.70 -17.24
CA GLY A 223 -3.38 24.43 -17.49
C GLY A 223 -2.49 24.60 -16.26
N ASN A 224 -2.95 24.19 -15.08
CA ASN A 224 -2.27 24.34 -13.78
C ASN A 224 -1.86 23.01 -13.16
N ASN A 225 -2.65 21.95 -13.35
CA ASN A 225 -2.35 20.60 -12.86
C ASN A 225 -3.03 19.56 -13.75
N ASN A 226 -2.25 18.83 -14.53
CA ASN A 226 -2.72 17.74 -15.39
C ASN A 226 -2.20 16.36 -14.95
N ASP A 227 -1.66 16.25 -13.74
CA ASP A 227 -1.24 14.99 -13.13
C ASP A 227 -2.40 14.01 -12.97
N ALA A 228 -2.28 12.81 -13.52
CA ALA A 228 -3.20 11.70 -13.21
C ALA A 228 -2.60 10.82 -12.11
N LEU A 229 -3.39 10.54 -11.06
CA LEU A 229 -2.92 9.88 -9.85
C LEU A 229 -3.60 8.54 -9.62
N VAL A 230 -2.84 7.56 -9.13
CA VAL A 230 -3.38 6.28 -8.64
C VAL A 230 -2.78 5.96 -7.28
N LEU A 231 -3.66 5.67 -6.31
CA LEU A 231 -3.25 5.26 -4.96
C LEU A 231 -3.06 3.76 -4.85
N ILE A 232 -2.13 3.40 -3.97
CA ILE A 232 -2.02 2.07 -3.39
C ILE A 232 -2.17 2.21 -1.88
N ARG A 233 -3.15 1.52 -1.32
CA ARG A 233 -3.42 1.45 0.11
C ARG A 233 -2.88 0.15 0.70
N ARG A 234 -2.82 0.09 2.02
CA ARG A 234 -2.43 -1.13 2.73
C ARG A 234 -3.32 -2.32 2.36
N ASP A 235 -4.64 -2.11 2.33
CA ASP A 235 -5.61 -3.15 1.99
C ASP A 235 -5.46 -3.64 0.54
N ASP A 236 -4.98 -2.82 -0.40
CA ASP A 236 -4.72 -3.28 -1.78
C ASP A 236 -3.64 -4.35 -1.86
N VAL A 237 -2.66 -4.29 -0.94
CA VAL A 237 -1.58 -5.28 -0.82
C VAL A 237 -2.03 -6.50 -0.02
N PHE A 238 -2.72 -6.27 1.11
CA PHE A 238 -3.10 -7.36 2.00
C PHE A 238 -4.34 -8.13 1.56
N GLN A 239 -5.27 -7.54 0.82
CA GLN A 239 -6.44 -8.26 0.30
C GLN A 239 -6.08 -9.49 -0.54
N PRO A 240 -5.18 -9.43 -1.55
CA PRO A 240 -4.74 -10.63 -2.25
C PRO A 240 -3.87 -11.55 -1.38
N LEU A 241 -3.02 -11.01 -0.49
CA LEU A 241 -2.21 -11.81 0.43
C LEU A 241 -3.07 -12.67 1.35
N ARG A 242 -4.09 -12.10 2.00
CA ARG A 242 -5.02 -12.78 2.92
C ARG A 242 -5.67 -14.03 2.32
N ARG A 243 -5.80 -14.07 0.99
CA ARG A 243 -6.38 -15.17 0.21
C ARG A 243 -5.36 -16.23 -0.22
N SER A 244 -4.06 -15.98 -0.04
CA SER A 244 -2.99 -16.88 -0.44
C SER A 244 -2.73 -17.96 0.62
N GLN A 245 -2.31 -19.13 0.16
CA GLN A 245 -1.83 -20.21 1.04
C GLN A 245 -0.57 -19.79 1.81
N HIS A 246 0.28 -18.98 1.19
CA HIS A 246 1.47 -18.41 1.81
C HIS A 246 1.13 -17.65 3.08
N PHE A 247 0.15 -16.74 3.00
CA PHE A 247 -0.26 -15.93 4.14
C PHE A 247 -0.93 -16.76 5.24
N LYS A 248 -1.71 -17.81 4.87
CA LYS A 248 -2.19 -18.79 5.85
C LYS A 248 -1.02 -19.41 6.63
N SER A 249 -0.04 -19.98 5.91
CA SER A 249 1.13 -20.60 6.53
C SER A 249 1.93 -19.61 7.37
N PHE A 250 2.03 -18.36 6.95
CA PHE A 250 2.67 -17.28 7.71
C PHE A 250 1.96 -17.03 9.05
N ILE A 251 0.65 -16.79 9.05
CA ILE A 251 -0.11 -16.51 10.29
C ILE A 251 -0.13 -17.73 11.22
N ASP A 252 -0.33 -18.94 10.68
CA ASP A 252 -0.35 -20.17 11.48
C ASP A 252 1.02 -20.41 12.14
N SER A 253 2.11 -20.20 11.41
CA SER A 253 3.47 -20.33 11.94
C SER A 253 3.78 -19.25 12.96
N LEU A 254 3.30 -18.02 12.73
CA LEU A 254 3.46 -16.91 13.66
C LEU A 254 2.74 -17.20 14.98
N LEU A 255 1.47 -17.61 14.95
CA LEU A 255 0.71 -17.97 16.15
C LEU A 255 1.40 -19.08 16.96
N ALA A 256 1.90 -20.12 16.28
CA ALA A 256 2.61 -21.22 16.93
C ALA A 256 3.96 -20.77 17.53
N ALA A 257 4.73 -19.95 16.81
CA ALA A 257 6.00 -19.42 17.28
C ALA A 257 5.82 -18.51 18.50
N GLU A 258 4.82 -17.63 18.48
CA GLU A 258 4.53 -16.75 19.62
C GLU A 258 4.07 -17.54 20.86
N ALA A 259 3.23 -18.56 20.68
CA ALA A 259 2.88 -19.46 21.77
C ALA A 259 4.14 -20.11 22.40
N LEU A 260 5.09 -20.56 21.57
CA LEU A 260 6.33 -21.16 22.05
C LEU A 260 7.26 -20.16 22.74
N HIS A 261 7.42 -18.95 22.21
CA HIS A 261 8.24 -17.90 22.84
C HIS A 261 7.69 -17.52 24.21
N LEU A 262 6.37 -17.43 24.33
CA LEU A 262 5.73 -17.11 25.60
C LEU A 262 5.89 -18.23 26.62
N ALA A 263 6.01 -19.50 26.21
CA ALA A 263 6.10 -20.69 27.07
C ALA A 263 7.18 -20.56 28.17
N GLY A 264 8.30 -19.89 27.86
CA GLY A 264 9.39 -19.65 28.80
C GLY A 264 9.14 -18.55 29.85
N LEU A 265 8.09 -17.73 29.71
CA LEU A 265 7.79 -16.66 30.65
C LEU A 265 6.98 -17.17 31.86
N PRO A 266 7.42 -16.91 33.10
CA PRO A 266 6.75 -17.38 34.31
C PRO A 266 5.49 -16.58 34.67
N ALA A 267 5.33 -15.38 34.12
CA ALA A 267 4.22 -14.46 34.36
C ALA A 267 4.06 -13.51 33.16
N VAL A 268 2.99 -12.71 33.15
CA VAL A 268 2.77 -11.68 32.13
C VAL A 268 3.66 -10.45 32.42
N PRO A 269 4.62 -10.07 31.55
CA PRO A 269 5.32 -8.79 31.64
C PRO A 269 4.40 -7.58 31.73
N THR A 270 4.87 -6.56 32.45
CA THR A 270 4.16 -5.29 32.58
C THR A 270 4.13 -4.50 31.26
N PRO A 271 3.05 -3.74 30.97
CA PRO A 271 1.85 -3.58 31.79
C PRO A 271 0.87 -4.76 31.63
N VAL A 272 0.42 -5.30 32.76
CA VAL A 272 -0.70 -6.25 32.80
C VAL A 272 -1.99 -5.47 32.52
N LEU A 273 -2.78 -5.93 31.55
CA LEU A 273 -4.05 -5.28 31.16
C LEU A 273 -5.22 -5.73 32.03
N GLY A 274 -5.16 -6.94 32.58
CA GLY A 274 -6.14 -7.43 33.56
C GLY A 274 -5.65 -8.65 34.32
N SER A 275 -6.19 -8.86 35.51
CA SER A 275 -5.83 -9.99 36.38
C SER A 275 -7.04 -10.51 37.15
N SER A 276 -6.99 -11.79 37.48
CA SER A 276 -7.93 -12.50 38.34
C SER A 276 -7.16 -13.40 39.30
N ALA A 277 -7.87 -14.13 40.18
CA ALA A 277 -7.24 -15.16 41.00
C ALA A 277 -6.70 -16.35 40.16
N ALA A 278 -7.20 -16.55 38.95
CA ALA A 278 -6.83 -17.68 38.09
C ALA A 278 -5.67 -17.34 37.14
N TYR A 279 -5.71 -16.17 36.50
CA TYR A 279 -4.74 -15.78 35.47
C TYR A 279 -4.59 -14.27 35.34
N GLU A 280 -3.49 -13.86 34.72
CA GLU A 280 -3.18 -12.49 34.30
C GLU A 280 -3.12 -12.43 32.77
N TRP A 281 -3.46 -11.29 32.16
CA TRP A 281 -3.35 -11.12 30.71
C TRP A 281 -2.88 -9.73 30.29
N GLY A 282 -2.30 -9.64 29.10
CA GLY A 282 -1.73 -8.41 28.57
C GLY A 282 -1.43 -8.47 27.08
N THR A 283 -0.61 -7.53 26.61
CA THR A 283 -0.06 -7.48 25.25
C THR A 283 1.23 -8.28 25.17
N LEU A 284 1.54 -8.87 24.01
CA LEU A 284 2.87 -9.44 23.80
C LEU A 284 3.96 -8.40 24.13
N PRO A 285 5.00 -8.77 24.90
CA PRO A 285 6.11 -7.87 25.18
C PRO A 285 6.93 -7.63 23.92
N ASP A 286 7.99 -6.82 24.00
CA ASP A 286 8.91 -6.69 22.87
C ASP A 286 9.77 -7.95 22.65
N ALA A 287 10.29 -8.12 21.43
CA ALA A 287 11.11 -9.26 21.08
C ALA A 287 12.35 -9.42 21.99
N ALA A 288 12.90 -8.30 22.48
CA ALA A 288 14.06 -8.30 23.37
C ALA A 288 13.73 -8.91 24.74
N THR A 289 12.54 -8.66 25.26
CA THR A 289 12.01 -9.26 26.50
C THR A 289 11.86 -10.77 26.38
N LEU A 290 11.57 -11.27 25.17
CA LEU A 290 11.53 -12.70 24.85
C LEU A 290 12.91 -13.31 24.59
N GLY A 291 13.98 -12.52 24.65
CA GLY A 291 15.34 -12.97 24.36
C GLY A 291 15.58 -13.29 22.89
N LEU A 292 14.74 -12.80 21.97
CA LEU A 292 14.95 -12.97 20.54
C LEU A 292 16.16 -12.14 20.09
N THR A 293 16.98 -12.74 19.23
CA THR A 293 18.20 -12.09 18.73
C THR A 293 17.82 -10.99 17.73
N ALA A 294 18.33 -9.78 17.94
CA ALA A 294 18.14 -8.65 17.02
C ALA A 294 18.54 -9.03 15.59
N ASP A 295 17.90 -8.40 14.61
CA ASP A 295 18.12 -8.60 13.18
C ASP A 295 17.83 -10.01 12.64
N THR A 296 17.20 -10.88 13.44
CA THR A 296 16.65 -12.15 12.96
C THR A 296 15.24 -11.99 12.41
N ALA A 297 14.85 -12.88 11.49
CA ALA A 297 13.48 -12.97 10.98
C ALA A 297 12.43 -13.06 12.10
N ALA A 298 12.70 -13.83 13.15
CA ALA A 298 11.83 -13.97 14.31
C ALA A 298 11.67 -12.64 15.07
N TYR A 299 12.77 -11.93 15.32
CA TYR A 299 12.74 -10.62 16.00
C TYR A 299 11.93 -9.58 15.23
N VAL A 300 12.13 -9.52 13.91
CA VAL A 300 11.41 -8.58 13.03
C VAL A 300 9.92 -8.92 12.98
N THR A 301 9.58 -10.17 12.67
CA THR A 301 8.19 -10.61 12.53
C THR A 301 7.40 -10.46 13.84
N HIS A 302 8.02 -10.82 14.97
CA HIS A 302 7.42 -10.64 16.28
C HIS A 302 7.04 -9.18 16.53
N ASN A 303 7.99 -8.26 16.39
CA ASN A 303 7.73 -6.83 16.67
C ASN A 303 6.74 -6.21 15.69
N ASP A 304 6.70 -6.69 14.46
CA ASP A 304 5.77 -6.22 13.44
C ASP A 304 4.32 -6.62 13.70
N TRP A 305 4.09 -7.77 14.32
CA TRP A 305 2.75 -8.34 14.50
C TRP A 305 2.27 -8.40 15.95
N ARG A 306 3.14 -8.19 16.95
CA ARG A 306 2.80 -8.34 18.38
C ARG A 306 1.56 -7.57 18.83
N GLU A 307 1.26 -6.42 18.21
CA GLU A 307 0.10 -5.58 18.56
C GLU A 307 -1.24 -6.27 18.27
N MET A 308 -1.24 -7.21 17.32
CA MET A 308 -2.39 -8.05 16.98
C MET A 308 -2.67 -9.12 18.03
N PHE A 309 -1.77 -9.34 18.98
CA PHE A 309 -1.91 -10.41 19.95
C PHE A 309 -2.30 -9.90 21.33
N ARG A 310 -3.04 -10.73 22.04
CA ARG A 310 -3.13 -10.70 23.50
C ARG A 310 -2.79 -12.08 24.02
N TYR A 311 -2.33 -12.14 25.26
CA TYR A 311 -2.05 -13.43 25.88
C TYR A 311 -2.35 -13.39 27.37
N ALA A 312 -2.62 -14.55 27.93
CA ALA A 312 -2.91 -14.79 29.32
C ALA A 312 -2.04 -15.91 29.88
N ARG A 313 -1.62 -15.80 31.15
CA ARG A 313 -0.88 -16.81 31.89
C ARG A 313 -1.55 -17.13 33.20
N CYS A 314 -1.64 -18.42 33.52
CA CYS A 314 -2.14 -18.89 34.80
C CYS A 314 -1.28 -18.40 35.96
N VAL A 315 -1.94 -18.05 37.07
CA VAL A 315 -1.28 -17.79 38.34
C VAL A 315 -0.87 -19.13 38.94
N GLY A 316 0.43 -19.42 38.92
CA GLY A 316 1.00 -20.67 39.42
C GLY A 316 1.26 -21.72 38.33
N ALA A 317 1.68 -22.91 38.75
CA ALA A 317 2.20 -23.94 37.84
C ALA A 317 1.13 -24.89 37.26
N THR A 318 -0.14 -24.75 37.65
CA THR A 318 -1.22 -25.64 37.20
C THR A 318 -2.02 -24.99 36.08
N PRO A 319 -2.33 -25.72 34.98
CA PRO A 319 -3.27 -25.27 33.97
C PRO A 319 -4.60 -24.83 34.59
N CYS A 320 -5.00 -23.59 34.31
CA CYS A 320 -6.19 -22.92 34.84
C CYS A 320 -7.12 -22.43 33.72
N LEU A 321 -6.66 -22.50 32.47
CA LEU A 321 -7.39 -22.11 31.27
C LEU A 321 -7.73 -23.35 30.46
N ALA A 322 -8.80 -23.27 29.66
CA ALA A 322 -9.15 -24.26 28.66
C ALA A 322 -9.38 -23.63 27.30
N VAL A 323 -8.70 -24.13 26.25
CA VAL A 323 -8.88 -23.70 24.86
C VAL A 323 -9.41 -24.87 24.06
N ASN A 324 -10.60 -24.73 23.48
CA ASN A 324 -11.27 -25.80 22.72
C ASN A 324 -11.35 -27.14 23.50
N GLY A 325 -11.51 -27.06 24.83
CA GLY A 325 -11.57 -28.21 25.73
C GLY A 325 -10.22 -28.76 26.21
N ALA A 326 -9.09 -28.28 25.69
CA ALA A 326 -7.75 -28.65 26.16
C ALA A 326 -7.32 -27.74 27.33
N ALA A 327 -6.78 -28.32 28.40
CA ALA A 327 -6.24 -27.56 29.52
C ALA A 327 -4.91 -26.90 29.13
N CYS A 328 -4.76 -25.59 29.37
CA CYS A 328 -3.58 -24.81 29.03
C CYS A 328 -3.02 -24.06 30.26
N ALA A 329 -1.69 -23.92 30.30
CA ALA A 329 -0.99 -23.05 31.27
C ALA A 329 -1.07 -21.56 30.88
N GLY A 330 -1.43 -21.29 29.62
CA GLY A 330 -1.71 -19.94 29.13
C GLY A 330 -2.54 -19.99 27.85
N LEU A 331 -3.01 -18.82 27.43
CA LEU A 331 -3.74 -18.59 26.20
C LEU A 331 -2.99 -17.53 25.40
N ILE A 332 -2.88 -17.70 24.09
CA ILE A 332 -2.57 -16.62 23.16
C ILE A 332 -3.76 -16.46 22.21
N VAL A 333 -4.10 -15.21 21.93
CA VAL A 333 -5.17 -14.80 21.02
C VAL A 333 -4.57 -13.90 19.97
N PHE A 334 -4.84 -14.18 18.70
CA PHE A 334 -4.51 -13.33 17.56
C PHE A 334 -5.78 -12.70 17.01
N ALA A 335 -5.79 -11.38 16.90
CA ALA A 335 -6.88 -10.63 16.33
C ALA A 335 -6.98 -10.90 14.82
N GLY A 336 -8.17 -11.24 14.34
CA GLY A 336 -8.43 -11.36 12.91
C GLY A 336 -8.26 -10.03 12.17
N ASP A 337 -8.50 -10.05 10.87
CA ASP A 337 -8.56 -8.86 10.02
C ASP A 337 -9.52 -7.81 10.59
N ARG A 338 -9.20 -6.53 10.37
CA ARG A 338 -9.97 -5.43 10.93
C ARG A 338 -11.34 -5.34 10.28
N VAL A 339 -12.37 -5.18 11.10
CA VAL A 339 -13.72 -4.87 10.60
C VAL A 339 -13.71 -3.49 9.93
N PRO A 340 -14.33 -3.34 8.74
CA PRO A 340 -14.37 -2.06 8.03
C PRO A 340 -14.85 -0.90 8.92
N GLY A 341 -14.13 0.22 8.89
CA GLY A 341 -14.46 1.43 9.65
C GLY A 341 -13.95 1.45 11.09
N VAL A 342 -13.48 0.33 11.63
CA VAL A 342 -12.73 0.33 12.90
C VAL A 342 -11.36 0.95 12.66
N VAL A 343 -10.85 1.65 13.67
CA VAL A 343 -9.45 2.09 13.75
C VAL A 343 -8.82 1.32 14.91
N ARG A 344 -7.78 0.53 14.61
CA ARG A 344 -6.97 -0.16 15.62
C ARG A 344 -5.81 0.71 16.06
N ASP A 345 -5.88 1.16 17.30
CA ASP A 345 -4.88 1.98 17.98
C ASP A 345 -4.95 1.79 19.51
N GLY A 346 -3.79 1.63 20.15
CA GLY A 346 -3.71 1.42 21.60
C GLY A 346 -4.09 0.00 22.06
N PRO A 347 -4.29 -0.22 23.37
CA PRO A 347 -4.43 -1.56 23.95
C PRO A 347 -5.86 -2.08 24.05
N ALA A 348 -6.88 -1.25 23.76
CA ALA A 348 -8.29 -1.56 24.00
C ALA A 348 -8.76 -2.81 23.23
N LEU A 349 -9.44 -3.73 23.92
CA LEU A 349 -9.81 -5.05 23.37
C LEU A 349 -10.82 -4.97 22.23
N ASP A 350 -11.83 -4.12 22.38
CA ASP A 350 -12.94 -3.92 21.46
C ASP A 350 -12.51 -3.38 20.09
N LYS A 351 -11.28 -2.87 19.98
CA LYS A 351 -10.68 -2.49 18.70
C LYS A 351 -10.10 -3.68 17.93
N TYR A 352 -9.69 -4.73 18.63
CA TYR A 352 -8.93 -5.84 18.05
C TYR A 352 -9.75 -7.12 17.92
N PHE A 353 -10.55 -7.46 18.94
CA PHE A 353 -11.21 -8.75 19.03
C PHE A 353 -12.71 -8.62 18.86
N GLU A 354 -13.29 -9.67 18.26
CA GLU A 354 -14.71 -9.78 18.02
C GLU A 354 -15.35 -10.80 18.96
N GLU A 355 -16.68 -10.86 18.99
CA GLU A 355 -17.37 -11.91 19.74
C GLU A 355 -17.13 -13.30 19.12
N PRO A 356 -16.96 -14.37 19.93
CA PRO A 356 -17.10 -14.43 21.39
C PRO A 356 -15.83 -14.09 22.20
N THR A 357 -14.71 -13.87 21.53
CA THR A 357 -13.39 -13.66 22.14
C THR A 357 -13.36 -12.41 23.01
N LEU A 358 -13.96 -11.32 22.52
CA LEU A 358 -14.07 -10.05 23.24
C LEU A 358 -14.78 -10.22 24.59
N THR A 359 -15.95 -10.86 24.63
CA THR A 359 -16.66 -11.14 25.89
C THR A 359 -15.82 -12.04 26.80
N ALA A 360 -15.16 -13.08 26.27
CA ALA A 360 -14.34 -13.98 27.08
C ALA A 360 -13.17 -13.26 27.76
N LEU A 361 -12.49 -12.36 27.04
CA LEU A 361 -11.39 -11.56 27.58
C LEU A 361 -11.88 -10.51 28.59
N THR A 362 -12.98 -9.82 28.30
CA THR A 362 -13.52 -8.76 29.19
C THR A 362 -14.15 -9.30 30.48
N THR A 363 -14.75 -10.49 30.43
CA THR A 363 -15.38 -11.15 31.60
C THR A 363 -14.41 -12.04 32.38
N MET A 364 -13.14 -12.09 31.98
CA MET A 364 -12.10 -12.92 32.59
C MET A 364 -12.45 -14.43 32.60
N SER A 365 -12.99 -14.94 31.49
CA SER A 365 -13.33 -16.36 31.34
C SER A 365 -12.11 -17.26 31.49
N THR A 366 -12.31 -18.47 32.04
CA THR A 366 -11.28 -19.53 32.04
C THR A 366 -11.44 -20.51 30.88
N VAL A 367 -12.48 -20.36 30.07
CA VAL A 367 -12.78 -21.22 28.92
C VAL A 367 -12.90 -20.38 27.66
N PHE A 368 -12.13 -20.75 26.63
CA PHE A 368 -12.07 -20.07 25.34
C PHE A 368 -12.36 -21.08 24.22
N PHE A 369 -13.13 -20.62 23.23
CA PHE A 369 -13.43 -21.37 22.01
C PHE A 369 -13.14 -20.49 20.81
N GLY A 370 -12.53 -21.05 19.78
CA GLY A 370 -12.20 -20.28 18.58
C GLY A 370 -11.43 -21.10 17.55
N ALA A 371 -11.18 -20.47 16.41
CA ALA A 371 -10.34 -21.05 15.37
C ALA A 371 -8.88 -21.13 15.87
N THR A 372 -8.15 -22.16 15.45
CA THR A 372 -6.72 -22.34 15.76
C THR A 372 -5.82 -22.08 14.55
N GLU A 373 -6.42 -21.76 13.41
CA GLU A 373 -5.75 -21.58 12.14
C GLU A 373 -6.44 -20.50 11.31
N TRP A 374 -5.65 -19.78 10.52
CA TRP A 374 -6.14 -18.76 9.59
C TRP A 374 -7.05 -19.35 8.51
N SER A 375 -8.13 -18.63 8.20
CA SER A 375 -9.06 -18.92 7.11
C SER A 375 -9.35 -17.66 6.29
N ALA A 376 -9.02 -17.71 5.00
CA ALA A 376 -9.33 -16.64 4.06
C ALA A 376 -10.85 -16.44 3.84
N VAL A 377 -11.68 -17.42 4.20
CA VAL A 377 -13.15 -17.34 4.09
C VAL A 377 -13.75 -16.52 5.25
N ALA A 378 -13.05 -16.47 6.38
CA ALA A 378 -13.47 -15.76 7.58
C ALA A 378 -12.30 -14.98 8.18
N PRO A 379 -11.73 -13.99 7.43
CA PRO A 379 -10.47 -13.34 7.79
C PRO A 379 -10.57 -12.52 9.09
N THR A 380 -11.76 -12.07 9.48
CA THR A 380 -11.99 -11.34 10.73
C THR A 380 -12.08 -12.25 11.96
N THR A 381 -11.99 -13.58 11.79
CA THR A 381 -12.10 -14.52 12.91
C THR A 381 -10.83 -14.48 13.75
N ASP A 382 -10.97 -14.23 15.05
CA ASP A 382 -9.86 -14.33 15.99
C ASP A 382 -9.36 -15.76 16.12
N LEU A 383 -8.05 -15.92 16.25
CA LEU A 383 -7.42 -17.21 16.49
C LEU A 383 -7.04 -17.35 17.95
N VAL A 384 -7.15 -18.57 18.49
CA VAL A 384 -6.78 -18.92 19.86
C VAL A 384 -5.85 -20.13 19.86
N ALA A 385 -4.87 -20.13 20.76
CA ALA A 385 -4.03 -21.30 21.00
C ALA A 385 -3.64 -21.42 22.47
N CYS A 386 -3.41 -22.66 22.93
CA CYS A 386 -2.74 -22.88 24.21
C CYS A 386 -1.30 -22.39 24.13
N ILE A 387 -0.84 -21.74 25.19
CA ILE A 387 0.60 -21.66 25.47
C ILE A 387 0.98 -22.97 26.18
N PRO A 388 1.97 -23.73 25.65
CA PRO A 388 2.33 -25.04 26.18
C PRO A 388 2.92 -25.02 27.60
#